data_AF-B7KL55-F1
#
_entry.id   AF-B7KL55-F1
#
_cell.length_a   1.000
_cell.length_b   1.000
_cell.length_c   1.000
_cell.angle_alpha   90.00
_cell.angle_beta   90.00
_cell.angle_gamma   90.00
#
_symmetry.space_group_name_H-M   'P 1'
#
loop_
_entity.id
_entity.type
_entity.pdbx_description
1 polymer ?
#
loop_
_entity_poly.entity_id
_entity_poly.type
_entity_poly.pdbx_seq_one_letter_code
_entity_poly.pdbx_strand_id
1 'polypeptide(L)'
;MPNSPLVSIRIPAETLERLDNLAQNLYPSRRRGKHPNRSQVILDAIEEYLANHEAETVDEPSLEEQVNQILQQYHKHLEQSIKEYIDEKFLAYAYNLENRLQTNRKLIQKTITH
;
A
#
# COMPACT_ATOMS: atom_id res chain seq x y z
N MET A 1 34.94 14.56 16.58
CA MET A 1 34.31 13.41 15.91
C MET A 1 34.34 13.69 14.41
N PRO A 2 35.26 13.12 13.63
CA PRO A 2 35.30 13.35 12.19
C PRO A 2 34.32 12.37 11.51
N ASN A 3 33.42 12.90 10.66
CA ASN A 3 32.45 12.19 9.81
C ASN A 3 31.01 12.00 10.34
N SER A 4 30.48 12.90 11.15
CA SER A 4 29.02 12.96 11.36
C SER A 4 28.33 13.57 10.13
N PRO A 5 27.27 12.95 9.58
CA PRO A 5 26.53 13.51 8.45
C PRO A 5 25.92 14.87 8.83
N LEU A 6 26.09 15.87 7.96
CA LEU A 6 25.55 17.20 8.19
C LEU A 6 24.12 17.26 7.65
N VAL A 7 23.16 17.51 8.53
CA VAL A 7 21.74 17.59 8.17
C VAL A 7 21.29 19.05 8.24
N SER A 8 20.69 19.54 7.17
CA SER A 8 20.09 20.87 7.11
C SER A 8 18.56 20.76 7.13
N ILE A 9 17.93 21.40 8.10
CA ILE A 9 16.47 21.35 8.31
C ILE A 9 15.94 22.79 8.31
N ARG A 10 14.82 23.01 7.62
CA ARG A 10 14.11 24.30 7.66
C ARG A 10 13.14 24.28 8.84
N ILE A 11 13.34 25.22 9.76
CA ILE A 11 12.53 25.36 10.97
C ILE A 11 11.87 26.75 10.96
N PRO A 12 10.56 26.87 11.23
CA PRO A 12 9.89 28.16 11.37
C PRO A 12 10.52 29.01 12.47
N ALA A 13 10.52 30.34 12.29
CA ALA A 13 11.13 31.27 13.25
C ALA A 13 10.54 31.15 14.67
N GLU A 14 9.22 30.95 14.77
CA GLU A 14 8.53 30.77 16.06
C GLU A 14 9.02 29.52 16.81
N THR A 15 9.18 28.39 16.11
CA THR A 15 9.70 27.15 16.69
C THR A 15 11.16 27.30 17.12
N LEU A 16 11.92 28.09 16.37
CA LEU A 16 13.33 28.36 16.65
C LEU A 16 13.50 29.19 17.93
N GLU A 17 12.63 30.19 18.19
CA GLU A 17 12.60 30.93 19.46
C GLU A 17 12.22 30.05 20.65
N ARG A 18 11.25 29.14 20.47
CA ARG A 18 10.89 28.17 21.52
C ARG A 18 12.05 27.23 21.84
N LEU A 19 12.76 26.75 20.82
CA LEU A 19 13.97 25.94 20.98
C LEU A 19 15.09 26.71 21.69
N ASP A 20 15.24 28.01 21.43
CA ASP A 20 16.21 28.85 22.13
C ASP A 20 15.96 28.93 23.62
N ASN A 21 14.71 29.17 24.00
CA ASN A 21 14.31 29.25 25.41
C ASN A 21 14.49 27.91 26.11
N LEU A 22 14.12 26.81 25.44
CA LEU A 22 14.25 25.46 25.96
C LEU A 22 15.73 25.07 26.12
N ALA A 23 16.57 25.37 25.13
CA ALA A 23 18.02 25.13 25.20
C ALA A 23 18.69 25.91 26.33
N GLN A 24 18.25 27.13 26.61
CA GLN A 24 18.78 27.93 27.72
C GLN A 24 18.41 27.33 29.09
N ASN A 25 17.21 26.75 29.22
CA ASN A 25 16.75 26.12 30.45
C ASN A 25 17.44 24.78 30.71
N LEU A 26 17.57 23.93 29.68
CA LEU A 26 18.14 22.58 29.84
C LEU A 26 19.68 22.57 29.85
N TYR A 27 20.31 23.49 29.12
CA TYR A 27 21.77 23.52 28.94
C TYR A 27 22.39 24.88 29.29
N PRO A 28 22.20 25.39 30.53
CA PRO A 28 22.64 26.74 30.93
C PRO A 28 24.16 26.91 30.97
N SER A 29 24.90 25.85 31.31
CA SER A 29 26.34 25.89 31.60
C SER A 29 27.24 25.89 30.37
N ARG A 30 26.72 25.56 29.19
CA ARG A 30 27.49 25.39 27.96
C ARG A 30 27.40 26.65 27.09
N ARG A 31 27.90 27.78 27.59
CA ARG A 31 28.09 29.02 26.81
C ARG A 31 29.55 29.21 26.43
N ARG A 32 29.93 28.81 25.21
CA ARG A 32 31.01 29.46 24.44
C ARG A 32 30.68 29.44 22.95
N GLY A 33 29.78 30.34 22.53
CA GLY A 33 29.50 30.57 21.12
C GLY A 33 28.12 31.19 20.88
N LYS A 34 28.06 32.10 19.90
CA LYS A 34 26.83 32.73 19.39
C LYS A 34 25.85 31.60 19.01
N HIS A 35 24.60 31.68 19.48
CA HIS A 35 23.53 30.68 19.40
C HIS A 35 23.52 29.65 20.54
N PRO A 36 22.41 29.55 21.32
CA PRO A 36 22.27 28.53 22.36
C PRO A 36 22.30 27.13 21.73
N ASN A 37 22.50 26.07 22.54
CA ASN A 37 22.70 24.69 22.06
C ASN A 37 21.42 24.05 21.50
N ARG A 38 20.82 24.67 20.48
CA ARG A 38 19.67 24.18 19.72
C ARG A 38 19.93 22.77 19.20
N SER A 39 21.14 22.55 18.69
CA SER A 39 21.55 21.24 18.16
C SER A 39 21.48 20.14 19.22
N GLN A 40 21.80 20.43 20.48
CA GLN A 40 21.72 19.42 21.54
C GLN A 40 20.27 19.07 21.82
N VAL A 41 19.41 20.07 22.00
CA VAL A 41 17.96 19.86 22.19
C VAL A 41 17.35 19.07 21.04
N ILE A 42 17.76 19.38 19.80
CA ILE A 42 17.28 18.65 18.62
C ILE A 42 17.77 17.21 18.62
N LEU A 43 19.04 16.96 19.02
CA LEU A 43 19.57 15.60 19.10
C LEU A 43 18.87 14.78 20.19
N ASP A 44 18.62 15.36 21.36
CA ASP A 44 17.92 14.65 22.45
C ASP A 44 16.47 14.35 22.05
N ALA A 45 15.79 15.29 21.37
CA ALA A 45 14.44 15.05 20.87
C ALA A 45 14.39 13.97 19.78
N ILE A 46 15.44 13.87 18.94
CA ILE A 46 15.58 12.78 17.96
C ILE A 46 15.84 11.45 18.67
N GLU A 47 16.69 11.44 19.69
CA GLU A 47 16.98 10.24 20.49
C GLU A 47 15.71 9.73 21.20
N GLU A 48 14.93 10.63 21.81
CA GLU A 48 13.63 10.31 22.41
C GLU A 48 12.63 9.83 21.36
N TYR A 49 12.55 10.49 20.21
CA TYR A 49 11.70 10.06 19.11
C TYR A 49 12.07 8.64 18.64
N LEU A 50 13.35 8.35 18.44
CA LEU A 50 13.83 7.04 18.02
C LEU A 50 13.57 5.98 19.09
N ALA A 51 13.84 6.26 20.36
CA ALA A 51 13.56 5.34 21.46
C ALA A 51 12.06 4.98 21.56
N ASN A 52 11.19 5.95 21.31
CA ASN A 52 9.74 5.74 21.32
C ASN A 52 9.21 5.11 20.02
N HIS A 53 9.82 5.39 18.86
CA HIS A 53 9.38 4.85 17.56
C HIS A 53 10.00 3.49 17.22
N GLU A 54 11.16 3.12 17.79
CA GLU A 54 11.66 1.74 17.74
C GLU A 54 10.76 0.79 18.54
N ALA A 55 10.06 1.29 19.56
CA ALA A 55 9.00 0.54 20.23
C ALA A 55 7.71 0.43 19.39
N GLU A 56 7.60 1.24 18.33
CA GLU A 56 6.44 1.37 17.45
C GLU A 56 6.80 0.97 15.99
N THR A 57 7.79 0.07 15.80
CA THR A 57 7.89 -0.67 14.54
C THR A 57 6.64 -1.51 14.39
N VAL A 58 5.68 -0.91 13.71
CA VAL A 58 4.48 -1.49 13.12
C VAL A 58 4.79 -2.92 12.70
N ASP A 59 3.96 -3.86 13.17
CA ASP A 59 3.86 -5.22 12.63
C ASP A 59 3.60 -5.13 11.12
N GLU A 60 4.65 -4.91 10.34
CA GLU A 60 4.61 -5.02 8.90
C GLU A 60 4.44 -6.52 8.64
N PRO A 61 3.31 -6.97 8.08
CA PRO A 61 3.08 -8.39 7.88
C PRO A 61 4.23 -8.95 7.06
N SER A 62 4.76 -10.08 7.51
CA SER A 62 5.87 -10.76 6.86
C SER A 62 5.64 -10.78 5.34
N LEU A 63 6.69 -10.53 4.57
CA LEU A 63 6.64 -10.53 3.11
C LEU A 63 5.92 -11.78 2.55
N GLU A 64 6.02 -12.90 3.26
CA GLU A 64 5.34 -14.16 2.97
C GLU A 64 3.81 -14.07 3.08
N GLU A 65 3.27 -13.37 4.07
CA GLU A 65 1.83 -13.16 4.24
C GLU A 65 1.26 -12.26 3.15
N GLN A 66 2.00 -11.20 2.78
CA GLN A 66 1.62 -10.31 1.68
C GLN A 66 1.58 -11.06 0.34
N VAL A 67 2.58 -11.90 0.07
CA VAL A 67 2.62 -12.75 -1.14
C VAL A 67 1.45 -13.74 -1.15
N ASN A 68 1.15 -14.39 -0.02
CA ASN A 68 0.04 -15.33 0.08
C ASN A 68 -1.32 -14.66 -0.18
N GLN A 69 -1.54 -13.44 0.33
CA GLN A 69 -2.77 -12.69 0.07
C GLN A 69 -2.93 -12.34 -1.40
N ILE A 70 -1.85 -11.91 -2.06
CA ILE A 70 -1.85 -11.60 -3.50
C ILE A 70 -2.17 -12.88 -4.30
N LEU A 71 -1.52 -14.00 -3.99
CA LEU A 71 -1.77 -15.28 -4.69
C LEU A 71 -3.21 -15.76 -4.54
N GLN A 72 -3.80 -15.63 -3.34
CA GLN A 72 -5.19 -16.00 -3.10
C GLN A 72 -6.17 -15.12 -3.89
N GLN A 73 -5.93 -13.81 -3.96
CA GLN A 73 -6.74 -12.89 -4.77
C GLN A 73 -6.65 -13.23 -6.27
N TYR A 74 -5.44 -13.47 -6.78
CA TYR A 74 -5.24 -13.87 -8.18
C TYR A 74 -5.96 -15.17 -8.51
N HIS A 75 -5.87 -16.18 -7.65
CA HIS A 75 -6.52 -17.46 -7.88
C HIS A 75 -8.04 -17.33 -7.98
N LYS A 76 -8.65 -16.55 -7.07
CA LYS A 76 -10.10 -16.31 -7.06
C LYS A 76 -10.57 -15.57 -8.31
N HIS A 77 -9.84 -14.54 -8.73
CA HIS A 77 -10.16 -13.80 -9.96
C HIS A 77 -10.07 -14.68 -11.20
N LEU A 78 -9.05 -15.54 -11.27
CA LEU A 78 -8.82 -16.42 -12.42
C LEU A 78 -9.90 -17.50 -12.52
N GLU A 79 -10.31 -18.11 -11.40
CA GLU A 79 -11.42 -19.06 -11.35
C GLU A 79 -12.73 -18.43 -11.84
N GLN A 80 -13.03 -17.22 -11.37
CA GLN A 80 -14.24 -16.52 -11.77
C GLN A 80 -14.23 -16.16 -13.26
N SER A 81 -13.09 -15.70 -13.78
CA SER A 81 -12.94 -15.37 -15.21
C SER A 81 -13.09 -16.62 -16.10
N ILE A 82 -12.55 -17.76 -15.67
CA ILE A 82 -12.73 -19.04 -16.38
C ILE A 82 -14.21 -19.47 -16.35
N LYS A 83 -14.87 -19.34 -15.21
CA LYS A 83 -16.28 -19.69 -15.07
C LYS A 83 -17.17 -18.86 -15.98
N GLU A 84 -16.97 -17.53 -15.99
CA GLU A 84 -17.71 -16.62 -16.86
C GLU A 84 -17.48 -16.94 -18.33
N TYR A 85 -16.24 -17.26 -18.73
CA TYR A 85 -15.93 -17.68 -20.09
C TYR A 85 -16.63 -18.98 -20.47
N ILE A 86 -16.64 -19.99 -19.58
CA ILE A 86 -17.33 -21.26 -19.83
C ILE A 86 -18.84 -21.03 -19.96
N ASP A 87 -19.44 -20.25 -19.07
CA ASP A 87 -20.87 -19.95 -19.09
C ASP A 87 -21.27 -19.26 -20.40
N GLU A 88 -20.49 -18.27 -20.85
CA GLU A 88 -20.72 -17.58 -22.11
C GLU A 88 -20.62 -18.52 -23.33
N LYS A 89 -19.56 -19.35 -23.38
CA LYS A 89 -19.38 -20.31 -24.48
C LYS A 89 -20.46 -21.40 -24.48
N PHE A 90 -20.89 -21.85 -23.31
CA PHE A 90 -21.94 -22.84 -23.19
C PHE A 90 -23.29 -22.29 -23.63
N LEU A 91 -23.65 -21.07 -23.23
CA LEU A 91 -24.85 -20.36 -23.69
C LEU A 91 -24.85 -20.17 -25.21
N ALA A 92 -23.73 -19.72 -25.78
CA ALA A 92 -23.60 -19.55 -27.22
C ALA A 92 -23.72 -20.87 -27.97
N TYR A 93 -23.14 -21.95 -27.44
CA TYR A 93 -23.27 -23.28 -28.01
C TYR A 93 -24.71 -23.81 -27.97
N ALA A 94 -25.38 -23.68 -26.82
CA ALA A 94 -26.75 -24.13 -26.62
C ALA A 94 -27.73 -23.40 -27.57
N TYR A 95 -27.60 -22.07 -27.71
CA TYR A 95 -28.40 -21.27 -28.62
C TYR A 95 -28.23 -21.71 -30.09
N ASN A 96 -26.99 -21.94 -30.51
CA ASN A 96 -26.70 -22.39 -31.87
C ASN A 96 -27.23 -23.81 -32.14
N LEU A 97 -27.14 -24.70 -31.15
CA LEU A 97 -27.68 -26.05 -31.25
C LEU A 97 -29.20 -26.04 -31.40
N GLU A 98 -29.91 -25.25 -30.59
CA GLU A 98 -31.36 -25.14 -30.65
C GLU A 98 -31.83 -24.62 -32.02
N ASN A 99 -31.19 -23.57 -32.54
CA ASN A 99 -31.47 -23.04 -33.86
C ASN A 99 -31.29 -24.10 -34.96
N ARG A 100 -30.23 -24.90 -34.89
CA ARG A 100 -30.00 -26.00 -35.86
C ARG A 100 -31.11 -27.06 -35.75
N LEU A 101 -31.50 -27.45 -34.56
CA LEU A 101 -32.55 -28.45 -34.33
C LEU A 101 -33.93 -27.95 -34.79
N GLN A 102 -34.27 -26.69 -34.54
CA GLN A 102 -35.51 -26.08 -35.01
C GLN A 102 -35.56 -26.02 -36.55
N THR A 103 -34.44 -25.63 -37.18
CA THR A 103 -34.33 -25.60 -38.65
C THR A 103 -34.54 -26.99 -39.26
N ASN A 104 -33.89 -28.01 -38.68
CA ASN A 104 -34.05 -29.40 -39.11
C ASN A 104 -35.50 -29.90 -38.93
N ARG A 105 -36.16 -29.58 -37.81
CA ARG A 105 -37.57 -29.93 -37.58
C ARG A 105 -38.49 -29.33 -38.64
N LYS A 106 -38.31 -28.06 -39.00
CA LYS A 106 -39.10 -27.38 -40.04
C LYS A 106 -38.93 -28.04 -41.41
N LEU A 107 -37.70 -28.42 -41.77
CA LEU A 107 -37.41 -29.12 -43.03
C LEU A 107 -38.11 -30.48 -43.08
N ILE A 108 -38.02 -31.27 -42.01
CA ILE A 108 -38.66 -32.60 -41.92
C ILE A 108 -40.19 -32.48 -42.02
N GLN A 109 -40.81 -31.52 -41.32
CA GLN A 109 -42.26 -31.33 -41.42
C GLN A 109 -42.68 -30.96 -42.85
N LYS A 110 -41.94 -30.08 -43.52
CA LYS A 110 -42.22 -29.67 -44.91
C LYS A 110 -42.13 -30.83 -45.90
N THR A 111 -41.22 -31.79 -45.68
CA THR A 111 -41.09 -32.99 -46.51
C THR A 111 -42.17 -34.04 -46.26
N ILE A 112 -42.85 -34.02 -45.11
CA ILE A 112 -43.91 -34.98 -44.77
C ILE A 112 -45.29 -34.47 -45.22
N THR A 113 -45.48 -33.15 -45.31
CA THR A 113 -46.75 -32.52 -45.70
C THR A 113 -46.94 -32.31 -47.21
N HIS A 114 -46.01 -32.78 -48.04
CA HIS A 114 -46.07 -32.77 -49.51
C HIS A 114 -46.03 -34.19 -50.05
#